data_AF-A0A5A9E9V7-F1
#
_entry.id   AF-A0A5A9E9V7-F1
#
_cell.length_a   1.000
_cell.length_b   1.000
_cell.length_c   1.000
_cell.angle_alpha   90.00
_cell.angle_beta   90.00
_cell.angle_gamma   90.00
#
_symmetry.space_group_name_H-M   'P 1'
#
loop_
_entity.id
_entity.type
_entity.pdbx_description
1 polymer ?
#
loop_
_entity_poly.entity_id
_entity_poly.type
_entity_poly.pdbx_seq_one_letter_code
_entity_poly.pdbx_strand_id
1 'polypeptide(L)'
;MDYFQEDEQVLLQKSVPNLSNHDETTQQYISLIRRMESCIKHNVKADSEEGFQIGTRLLELSNDMFQGDKELMDKFWKVRKQPVEDTGLYPISDDVLEFAERCMEYVMS
;
A
#
# COMPACT_ATOMS: atom_id res chain seq x y z
N MET A 1 0.42 -5.41 -18.18
CA MET A 1 -1.05 -5.19 -18.27
C MET A 1 -1.87 -6.48 -18.43
N ASP A 2 -1.30 -7.69 -18.29
CA ASP A 2 -2.02 -8.98 -18.49
C ASP A 2 -2.39 -9.73 -17.19
N TYR A 3 -2.38 -9.08 -16.02
CA TYR A 3 -2.55 -9.76 -14.72
C TYR A 3 -3.97 -9.70 -14.14
N PHE A 4 -4.87 -8.95 -14.77
CA PHE A 4 -6.21 -8.66 -14.26
C PHE A 4 -7.24 -8.73 -15.38
N GLN A 5 -8.40 -9.34 -15.11
CA GLN A 5 -9.56 -9.29 -16.00
C GLN A 5 -10.08 -7.84 -16.14
N GLU A 6 -10.84 -7.52 -17.19
CA GLU A 6 -11.27 -6.13 -17.48
C GLU A 6 -12.03 -5.49 -16.31
N ASP A 7 -12.85 -6.26 -15.59
CA ASP A 7 -13.56 -5.84 -14.39
C ASP A 7 -12.62 -5.59 -13.20
N GLU A 8 -11.60 -6.43 -13.03
CA GLU A 8 -10.54 -6.24 -12.03
C GLU A 8 -9.66 -5.03 -12.35
N GLN A 9 -9.39 -4.75 -13.63
CA GLN A 9 -8.67 -3.55 -14.05
C GLN A 9 -9.47 -2.27 -13.78
N VAL A 10 -10.79 -2.29 -13.99
CA VAL A 10 -11.68 -1.17 -13.66
C VAL A 10 -11.77 -0.98 -12.15
N LEU A 11 -11.80 -2.07 -11.36
CA LEU A 11 -11.72 -2.01 -9.90
C LEU A 11 -10.39 -1.43 -9.45
N LEU A 12 -9.26 -1.85 -10.02
CA LEU A 12 -7.96 -1.28 -9.69
C LEU A 12 -7.87 0.19 -10.06
N GLN A 13 -8.35 0.61 -11.24
CA GLN A 13 -8.35 2.04 -11.59
C GLN A 13 -9.22 2.89 -10.66
N LYS A 14 -10.23 2.30 -10.02
CA LYS A 14 -11.15 2.99 -9.10
C LYS A 14 -10.72 2.92 -7.63
N SER A 15 -10.15 1.80 -7.21
CA SER A 15 -9.81 1.49 -5.82
C SER A 15 -8.35 1.83 -5.49
N VAL A 16 -7.47 1.77 -6.48
CA VAL A 16 -6.09 2.18 -6.30
C VAL A 16 -6.04 3.69 -6.36
N PRO A 17 -5.35 4.36 -5.42
CA PRO A 17 -5.15 5.80 -5.46
C PRO A 17 -4.47 6.20 -6.78
N ASN A 18 -5.30 6.57 -7.74
CA ASN A 18 -4.86 7.12 -9.00
C ASN A 18 -4.54 8.57 -8.71
N LEU A 19 -3.28 8.98 -8.96
CA LEU A 19 -2.78 10.34 -8.75
C LEU A 19 -3.69 11.43 -9.35
N SER A 20 -4.53 11.04 -10.30
CA SER A 20 -5.47 11.90 -11.01
C SER A 20 -6.69 12.33 -10.19
N ASN A 21 -7.08 11.59 -9.12
CA ASN A 21 -8.38 11.80 -8.47
C ASN A 21 -8.37 12.59 -7.15
N HIS A 22 -7.20 12.94 -6.60
CA HIS A 22 -7.07 13.80 -5.40
C HIS A 22 -8.04 13.46 -4.25
N ASP A 23 -8.44 12.21 -4.10
CA ASP A 23 -9.39 11.80 -3.06
C ASP A 23 -8.69 11.69 -1.70
N GLU A 24 -9.49 11.73 -0.63
CA GLU A 24 -8.98 11.71 0.74
C GLU A 24 -8.14 10.44 1.01
N THR A 25 -8.57 9.31 0.45
CA THR A 25 -7.87 8.01 0.50
C THR A 25 -6.47 8.09 -0.11
N THR A 26 -6.31 8.73 -1.28
CA THR A 26 -4.99 8.97 -1.89
C THR A 26 -4.09 9.82 -0.99
N GLN A 27 -4.62 10.88 -0.38
CA GLN A 27 -3.83 11.74 0.51
C GLN A 27 -3.39 10.98 1.78
N GLN A 28 -4.26 10.16 2.34
CA GLN A 28 -3.93 9.32 3.50
C GLN A 28 -2.85 8.29 3.15
N TYR A 29 -2.93 7.67 1.97
CA TYR A 29 -1.92 6.73 1.50
C TYR A 29 -0.57 7.41 1.28
N ILE A 30 -0.52 8.57 0.59
CA ILE A 30 0.71 9.36 0.40
C ILE A 30 1.31 9.77 1.75
N SER A 31 0.49 10.15 2.73
CA SER A 31 0.94 10.48 4.07
C SER A 31 1.61 9.28 4.77
N LEU A 32 1.03 8.08 4.64
CA LEU A 32 1.64 6.86 5.17
C LEU A 32 2.98 6.55 4.51
N ILE A 33 3.09 6.71 3.19
CA ILE A 33 4.35 6.53 2.47
C ILE A 33 5.44 7.43 3.04
N ARG A 34 5.15 8.73 3.18
CA ARG A 34 6.10 9.70 3.75
C ARG A 34 6.48 9.38 5.20
N ARG A 35 5.54 8.87 6.00
CA ARG A 35 5.82 8.42 7.37
C ARG A 35 6.78 7.24 7.38
N MET A 36 6.60 6.26 6.50
CA MET A 36 7.50 5.12 6.36
C MET A 36 8.90 5.54 5.90
N GLU A 37 8.99 6.42 4.89
CA GLU A 37 10.28 7.00 4.46
C GLU A 37 11.01 7.69 5.61
N SER A 38 10.29 8.47 6.42
CA SER A 38 10.83 9.11 7.62
C SER A 38 11.32 8.09 8.65
N CYS A 39 10.53 7.05 8.92
CA CYS A 39 10.92 5.97 9.84
C CYS A 39 12.22 5.29 9.40
N ILE A 40 12.32 4.93 8.12
CA ILE A 40 13.51 4.32 7.53
C ILE A 40 14.71 5.25 7.67
N LYS A 41 14.55 6.54 7.29
CA LYS A 41 15.60 7.55 7.42
C LYS A 41 16.11 7.71 8.85
N HIS A 42 15.23 7.55 9.84
CA HIS A 42 15.54 7.68 11.26
C HIS A 42 15.87 6.35 11.95
N ASN A 43 15.99 5.24 11.21
CA ASN A 43 16.22 3.89 11.74
C ASN A 43 15.18 3.45 12.78
N VAL A 44 13.95 3.96 12.66
CA VAL A 44 12.81 3.45 13.42
C VAL A 44 12.50 2.05 12.90
N LYS A 45 12.30 1.09 13.82
CA LYS A 45 12.02 -0.29 13.44
C LYS A 45 10.54 -0.50 13.15
N ALA A 46 10.23 -1.46 12.28
CA ALA A 46 8.87 -1.85 11.96
C ALA A 46 8.13 -2.52 13.14
N ASP A 47 8.87 -3.13 14.08
CA ASP A 47 8.37 -3.73 15.33
C ASP A 47 8.27 -2.70 16.49
N SER A 48 8.21 -1.41 16.17
CA SER A 48 8.03 -0.34 17.15
C SER A 48 6.56 0.08 17.28
N GLU A 49 6.26 0.92 18.26
CA GLU A 49 4.94 1.55 18.40
C GLU A 49 4.53 2.32 17.13
N GLU A 50 5.45 3.07 16.52
CA GLU A 50 5.19 3.78 15.26
C GLU A 50 4.92 2.78 14.12
N GLY A 51 5.67 1.69 14.08
CA GLY A 51 5.47 0.61 13.11
C GLY A 51 4.12 -0.09 13.27
N PHE A 52 3.69 -0.35 14.51
CA PHE A 52 2.35 -0.90 14.81
C PHE A 52 1.23 0.03 14.32
N GLN A 53 1.36 1.34 14.57
CA GLN A 53 0.38 2.33 14.12
C GLN A 53 0.33 2.43 12.59
N ILE A 54 1.48 2.39 11.92
CA ILE A 54 1.57 2.35 10.46
C ILE A 54 0.93 1.08 9.91
N GLY A 55 1.27 -0.10 10.45
CA GLY A 55 0.73 -1.38 10.03
C GLY A 55 -0.79 -1.45 10.19
N THR A 56 -1.32 -0.96 11.32
CA THR A 56 -2.76 -0.91 11.58
C THR A 56 -3.47 -0.05 10.54
N ARG A 57 -2.94 1.14 10.26
CA ARG A 57 -3.51 2.06 9.26
C ARG A 57 -3.44 1.50 7.84
N LEU A 58 -2.37 0.78 7.50
CA LEU A 58 -2.25 0.11 6.20
C LEU A 58 -3.32 -0.99 6.04
N LEU A 59 -3.58 -1.77 7.09
CA LEU A 59 -4.60 -2.81 7.08
C LEU A 59 -6.01 -2.22 6.99
N GLU A 60 -6.32 -1.17 7.76
CA GLU A 60 -7.59 -0.44 7.69
C GLU A 60 -7.83 0.13 6.28
N LEU A 61 -6.84 0.84 5.73
CA LEU A 61 -6.93 1.44 4.40
C LEU A 61 -7.09 0.37 3.32
N SER A 62 -6.37 -0.76 3.43
CA SER A 62 -6.51 -1.89 2.50
C SER A 62 -7.92 -2.46 2.58
N ASN A 63 -8.47 -2.65 3.78
CA ASN A 63 -9.83 -3.13 3.95
C ASN A 63 -10.86 -2.15 3.37
N ASP A 64 -10.67 -0.84 3.53
CA ASP A 64 -11.57 0.18 2.98
C ASP A 64 -11.51 0.25 1.45
N MET A 65 -10.31 0.15 0.86
CA MET A 65 -10.11 0.17 -0.60
C MET A 65 -10.69 -1.06 -1.30
N PHE A 66 -10.59 -2.23 -0.67
CA PHE A 66 -10.99 -3.51 -1.25
C PHE A 66 -12.30 -4.06 -0.65
N GLN A 67 -12.94 -3.33 0.27
CA GLN A 67 -14.15 -3.75 0.99
C GLN A 67 -14.07 -5.16 1.59
N GLY A 68 -12.88 -5.53 2.08
CA GLY A 68 -12.60 -6.86 2.63
C GLY A 68 -12.35 -7.98 1.59
N ASP A 69 -12.29 -7.65 0.30
CA ASP A 69 -11.90 -8.61 -0.75
C ASP A 69 -10.40 -8.92 -0.65
N LYS A 70 -10.11 -10.06 -0.02
CA LYS A 70 -8.74 -10.53 0.21
C LYS A 70 -8.03 -10.93 -1.08
N GLU A 71 -8.74 -11.49 -2.07
CA GLU A 71 -8.09 -11.89 -3.32
C GLU A 71 -7.63 -10.67 -4.11
N LEU A 72 -8.46 -9.63 -4.15
CA LEU A 72 -8.11 -8.37 -4.80
C LEU A 72 -6.97 -7.66 -4.07
N MET A 73 -6.99 -7.66 -2.74
CA MET A 73 -5.91 -7.12 -1.90
C MET A 73 -4.57 -7.84 -2.13
N ASP A 74 -4.56 -9.18 -2.17
CA ASP A 74 -3.36 -9.98 -2.41
C ASP A 74 -2.79 -9.74 -3.81
N LYS A 75 -3.67 -9.66 -4.83
CA LYS A 75 -3.23 -9.33 -6.19
C LYS A 75 -2.68 -7.91 -6.27
N PHE A 76 -3.29 -6.94 -5.56
CA PHE A 76 -2.78 -5.58 -5.50
C PHE A 76 -1.36 -5.55 -4.92
N TRP A 77 -1.12 -6.20 -3.78
CA TRP A 77 0.22 -6.29 -3.19
C TRP A 77 1.21 -7.01 -4.11
N LYS A 78 0.78 -8.05 -4.83
CA LYS A 78 1.63 -8.73 -5.80
C LYS A 78 2.07 -7.80 -6.94
N VAL A 79 1.17 -7.00 -7.49
CA VAL A 79 1.49 -6.02 -8.54
C VAL A 79 2.29 -4.85 -7.98
N ARG A 80 2.04 -4.45 -6.74
CA ARG A 80 2.76 -3.35 -6.08
C ARG A 80 4.27 -3.60 -5.94
N LYS A 81 4.66 -4.88 -5.81
CA LYS A 81 6.04 -5.36 -5.73
C LYS A 81 6.71 -5.56 -7.10
N GLN A 82 5.98 -5.36 -8.21
CA GLN A 82 6.56 -5.39 -9.55
C GLN A 82 7.24 -4.04 -9.89
N PRO A 83 8.15 -4.01 -10.87
CA PRO A 83 8.81 -2.77 -11.28
C PRO A 83 7.80 -1.66 -11.62
N VAL A 84 8.02 -0.46 -11.09
CA VAL A 84 7.08 0.67 -11.16
C VAL A 84 6.72 1.05 -12.60
N GLU A 85 7.68 0.88 -13.52
CA GLU A 85 7.59 1.19 -14.96
C GLU A 85 6.37 0.56 -15.65
N ASP A 86 5.84 -0.55 -15.11
CA ASP A 86 4.76 -1.33 -15.72
C ASP A 86 3.40 -1.19 -15.02
N THR A 87 3.32 -0.44 -13.91
CA THR A 87 2.14 -0.48 -13.01
C THR A 87 1.30 0.81 -13.01
N GLY A 88 1.86 1.95 -13.41
CA GLY A 88 1.18 3.25 -13.35
C GLY A 88 0.90 3.76 -11.93
N LEU A 89 1.45 3.08 -10.91
CA LEU A 89 1.30 3.43 -9.50
C LEU A 89 2.29 4.51 -9.08
N TYR A 90 1.98 5.21 -7.98
CA TYR A 90 2.95 6.15 -7.37
C TYR A 90 4.27 5.41 -7.09
N PRO A 91 5.44 5.91 -7.49
CA PRO A 91 6.70 5.24 -7.21
C PRO A 91 6.92 5.16 -5.70
N ILE A 92 7.17 3.96 -5.19
CA ILE A 92 7.61 3.69 -3.82
C ILE A 92 8.89 2.86 -3.93
N SER A 93 9.88 3.14 -3.08
CA SER A 93 11.12 2.34 -3.04
C SER A 93 10.89 0.97 -2.42
N ASP A 94 11.72 0.00 -2.80
CA ASP A 94 11.67 -1.36 -2.24
C ASP A 94 11.80 -1.34 -0.70
N ASP A 95 12.65 -0.47 -0.15
CA ASP A 95 12.81 -0.29 1.30
C ASP A 95 11.49 0.08 2.00
N VAL A 96 10.66 0.93 1.37
CA VAL A 96 9.38 1.34 1.92
C VAL A 96 8.35 0.22 1.80
N LEU A 97 8.36 -0.55 0.71
CA LEU A 97 7.51 -1.74 0.57
C LEU A 97 7.86 -2.80 1.63
N GLU A 98 9.15 -3.07 1.82
CA GLU A 98 9.61 -4.00 2.84
C GLU A 98 9.25 -3.53 4.26
N PHE A 99 9.41 -2.22 4.53
CA PHE A 99 9.01 -1.65 5.81
C PHE A 99 7.50 -1.77 6.06
N ALA A 100 6.67 -1.52 5.04
CA ALA A 100 5.22 -1.67 5.11
C ALA A 100 4.82 -3.12 5.44
N GLU A 101 5.42 -4.09 4.77
CA GLU A 101 5.17 -5.52 5.00
C GLU A 101 5.49 -5.91 6.44
N ARG A 102 6.68 -5.55 6.93
CA ARG A 102 7.08 -5.86 8.31
C ARG A 102 6.15 -5.21 9.35
N CYS A 103 5.66 -4.01 9.08
CA CYS A 103 4.69 -3.35 9.96
C CYS A 103 3.35 -4.10 10.01
N MET A 104 2.84 -4.53 8.85
CA MET A 104 1.59 -5.31 8.78
C MET A 104 1.75 -6.70 9.42
N GLU A 105 2.87 -7.38 9.17
CA GLU A 105 3.21 -8.66 9.81
C GLU A 105 3.25 -8.53 11.33
N TYR A 106 3.87 -7.46 11.84
CA TYR A 106 3.93 -7.20 13.29
C TYR A 106 2.54 -7.03 13.91
N VAL A 107 1.61 -6.36 13.22
CA VAL A 107 0.22 -6.19 13.70
C VAL A 107 -0.56 -7.50 13.68
N MET A 108 -0.25 -8.40 12.73
CA MET A 108 -0.92 -9.69 12.58
C MET A 108 -0.31 -10.82 13.45
N SER A 109 0.81 -10.56 14.12
CA SER A 109 1.56 -11.53 14.93
C SER A 109 1.05 -11.75 16.35
#